data_AF-A0A497AJ60-F1
#
_entry.id   AF-A0A497AJ60-F1
#
_cell.length_a   1.000
_cell.length_b   1.000
_cell.length_c   1.000
_cell.angle_alpha   90.00
_cell.angle_beta   90.00
_cell.angle_gamma   90.00
#
_symmetry.space_group_name_H-M   'P 1'
#
loop_
_entity.id
_entity.type
_entity.pdbx_description
1 polymer ?
#
loop_
_entity_poly.entity_id
_entity_poly.type
_entity_poly.pdbx_seq_one_letter_code
_entity_poly.pdbx_strand_id
1 'polypeptide(L)'
;MKKLSFVLVFLLMIVGISQAEITNKVSSANIMGYSKVAIPPSGQYTLVGCNFQGVIEQEMTLDELFGADQLTQSPLPFLCDVVHFYNAASQSYSSLSQKTDGNFYYTDNWGGDPETNLTIKAGQAFWLQSPASASETNIVVLSGDAISAPSNSVFLYSGFNMISPPFSSDLTPNDENFLTSGATGSPLPFACDLIHAWTGSGFLTLGLKTDGEWYYTSDWAGSPADSEKIALGVGGWYEAKSGFTWLSTNHYSNLFE
;
A
#
# COMPACT_ATOMS: atom_id res chain seq x y z
N MET A 1 82.11 36.65 -12.16
CA MET A 1 81.60 37.59 -13.19
C MET A 1 80.15 37.25 -13.49
N LYS A 2 79.27 38.24 -13.29
CA LYS A 2 78.06 38.57 -14.07
C LYS A 2 77.01 37.45 -14.35
N LYS A 3 75.90 37.56 -13.59
CA LYS A 3 74.49 37.66 -14.02
C LYS A 3 74.00 36.69 -15.12
N LEU A 4 72.96 35.90 -14.84
CA LEU A 4 71.58 36.12 -15.34
C LEU A 4 70.65 34.94 -14.99
N SER A 5 69.36 35.27 -14.89
CA SER A 5 68.17 34.41 -15.04
C SER A 5 67.57 33.73 -13.82
N PHE A 6 67.09 34.60 -12.93
CA PHE A 6 66.16 34.36 -11.83
C PHE A 6 64.66 34.49 -12.24
N VAL A 7 64.27 34.23 -13.50
CA VAL A 7 62.97 34.71 -14.03
C VAL A 7 62.10 33.66 -14.76
N LEU A 8 62.47 32.37 -14.87
CA LEU A 8 61.67 31.43 -15.69
C LEU A 8 61.40 30.04 -15.09
N VAL A 9 61.20 29.94 -13.77
CA VAL A 9 60.50 28.79 -13.15
C VAL A 9 59.56 29.30 -12.03
N PHE A 10 58.99 30.49 -12.23
CA PHE A 10 57.88 31.02 -11.40
C PHE A 10 56.53 30.81 -12.10
N LEU A 11 56.52 29.99 -13.15
CA LEU A 11 55.37 29.73 -14.02
C LEU A 11 55.31 28.23 -14.30
N LEU A 12 54.89 27.43 -13.31
CA LEU A 12 54.34 26.06 -13.43
C LEU A 12 54.36 25.38 -12.06
N MET A 13 53.29 25.60 -11.28
CA MET A 13 52.64 24.66 -10.34
C MET A 13 51.80 25.47 -9.34
N ILE A 14 50.78 26.16 -9.86
CA ILE A 14 49.51 26.24 -9.13
C ILE A 14 48.87 24.88 -9.37
N VAL A 15 49.35 23.85 -8.67
CA VAL A 15 48.68 22.55 -8.61
C VAL A 15 47.61 22.69 -7.54
N GLY A 16 46.37 22.53 -8.00
CA GLY A 16 45.17 22.88 -7.28
C GLY A 16 45.15 22.36 -5.86
N ILE A 17 44.84 23.28 -4.95
CA ILE A 17 43.98 22.92 -3.82
C ILE A 17 42.64 22.58 -4.47
N SER A 18 42.48 21.33 -4.90
CA SER A 18 41.14 20.77 -5.01
C SER A 18 40.61 20.81 -3.58
N GLN A 19 39.81 21.83 -3.28
CA GLN A 19 38.89 21.71 -2.18
C GLN A 19 38.05 20.48 -2.53
N ALA A 20 38.32 19.38 -1.84
CA ALA A 20 37.32 18.35 -1.70
C ALA A 20 36.19 19.08 -0.99
N GLU A 21 35.21 19.56 -1.75
CA GLU A 21 33.90 19.78 -1.19
C GLU A 21 33.53 18.42 -0.60
N ILE A 22 33.59 18.32 0.71
CA ILE A 22 32.77 17.35 1.43
C ILE A 22 31.36 17.85 1.15
N THR A 23 30.83 17.50 -0.02
CA THR A 23 29.40 17.51 -0.25
C THR A 23 28.92 16.48 0.77
N ASN A 24 28.48 16.95 1.93
CA ASN A 24 27.55 16.21 2.76
C ASN A 24 26.28 16.08 1.92
N LYS A 25 26.31 15.16 0.94
CA LYS A 25 25.11 14.69 0.27
C LYS A 25 24.35 13.97 1.36
N VAL A 26 23.42 14.67 1.98
CA VAL A 26 22.30 14.02 2.63
C VAL A 26 21.46 13.48 1.48
N SER A 27 21.78 12.27 1.01
CA SER A 27 20.81 11.53 0.23
C SER A 27 19.66 11.26 1.19
N SER A 28 18.49 11.86 0.97
CA SER A 28 17.29 11.27 1.55
C SER A 28 17.19 9.87 0.92
N ALA A 29 17.58 8.83 1.66
CA ALA A 29 17.55 7.46 1.17
C ALA A 29 16.09 6.98 0.97
N ASN A 30 15.14 7.66 1.61
CA ASN A 30 13.75 7.26 1.59
C ASN A 30 12.98 8.09 0.57
N ILE A 31 12.27 7.39 -0.33
CA ILE A 31 11.35 7.98 -1.29
C ILE A 31 9.97 7.93 -0.64
N MET A 32 9.43 9.10 -0.34
CA MET A 32 8.07 9.22 0.19
C MET A 32 7.07 9.09 -0.95
N GLY A 33 6.14 8.15 -0.82
CA GLY A 33 4.97 8.03 -1.68
C GLY A 33 3.73 8.63 -1.02
N TYR A 34 2.74 9.00 -1.83
CA TYR A 34 1.42 9.36 -1.33
C TYR A 34 0.31 8.93 -2.29
N SER A 35 -0.87 8.64 -1.75
CA SER A 35 -2.09 8.39 -2.50
C SER A 35 -3.25 9.12 -1.87
N LYS A 36 -4.15 9.69 -2.68
CA LYS A 36 -5.36 10.36 -2.21
C LYS A 36 -6.54 9.41 -2.32
N VAL A 37 -7.32 9.35 -1.26
CA VAL A 37 -8.52 8.52 -1.17
C VAL A 37 -9.70 9.41 -0.85
N ALA A 38 -10.78 9.26 -1.62
CA ALA A 38 -12.04 9.92 -1.35
C ALA A 38 -12.95 9.00 -0.54
N ILE A 39 -13.48 9.50 0.57
CA ILE A 39 -14.56 8.87 1.34
C ILE A 39 -15.86 9.60 0.98
N PRO A 40 -16.76 8.99 0.18
CA PRO A 40 -18.01 9.62 -0.19
C PRO A 40 -18.90 9.86 1.05
N PRO A 41 -19.77 10.88 1.02
CA PRO A 41 -20.62 11.23 2.16
C PRO A 41 -21.73 10.20 2.42
N SER A 42 -22.48 10.45 3.51
CA SER A 42 -23.72 9.75 3.84
C SER A 42 -23.57 8.26 4.17
N GLY A 43 -22.54 7.90 4.93
CA GLY A 43 -22.37 6.51 5.39
C GLY A 43 -21.75 5.58 4.37
N GLN A 44 -21.25 6.11 3.25
CA GLN A 44 -20.68 5.34 2.16
C GLN A 44 -19.27 4.87 2.46
N TYR A 45 -18.87 3.81 1.75
CA TYR A 45 -17.63 3.10 1.96
C TYR A 45 -16.67 3.27 0.78
N THR A 46 -15.37 3.32 1.08
CA THR A 46 -14.30 3.22 0.11
C THR A 46 -13.34 2.10 0.53
N LEU A 47 -13.00 1.23 -0.42
CA LEU A 47 -12.02 0.17 -0.22
C LEU A 47 -10.62 0.70 -0.53
N VAL A 48 -9.75 0.69 0.48
CA VAL A 48 -8.49 1.40 0.47
C VAL A 48 -7.33 0.42 0.58
N GLY A 49 -6.33 0.60 -0.28
CA GLY A 49 -5.10 -0.18 -0.27
C GLY A 49 -3.96 0.53 0.45
N CYS A 50 -3.15 -0.24 1.18
CA CYS A 50 -1.89 0.23 1.75
C CYS A 50 -0.75 -0.17 0.82
N ASN A 51 -0.04 0.81 0.25
CA ASN A 51 1.03 0.58 -0.74
C ASN A 51 2.39 1.11 -0.27
N PHE A 52 2.46 1.53 0.98
CA PHE A 52 3.61 2.18 1.61
C PHE A 52 3.98 1.44 2.88
N GLN A 53 5.18 1.67 3.37
CA GLN A 53 5.68 1.09 4.62
C GLN A 53 5.99 2.19 5.63
N GLY A 54 6.00 1.83 6.91
CA GLY A 54 6.43 2.72 7.98
C GLY A 54 7.92 3.04 7.88
N VAL A 55 8.30 4.25 8.29
CA VAL A 55 9.67 4.76 8.19
C VAL A 55 10.64 3.98 9.08
N ILE A 56 10.16 3.42 10.19
CA ILE A 56 10.99 2.79 11.22
C ILE A 56 10.86 1.26 11.23
N GLU A 57 9.65 0.69 11.04
CA GLU A 57 9.39 -0.74 11.31
C GLU A 57 8.72 -1.51 10.16
N GLN A 58 8.74 -1.03 8.91
CA GLN A 58 8.07 -1.61 7.73
C GLN A 58 6.54 -1.74 7.82
N GLU A 59 5.96 -1.67 9.01
CA GLU A 59 4.53 -1.57 9.28
C GLU A 59 4.17 -0.13 9.64
N MET A 60 2.97 0.33 9.26
CA MET A 60 2.48 1.66 9.61
C MET A 60 1.41 1.55 10.70
N THR A 61 1.58 2.31 11.77
CA THR A 61 0.50 2.54 12.73
C THR A 61 -0.61 3.40 12.10
N LEU A 62 -1.81 3.39 12.69
CA LEU A 62 -2.89 4.26 12.24
C LEU A 62 -2.53 5.74 12.37
N ASP A 63 -1.80 6.11 13.42
CA ASP A 63 -1.36 7.49 13.65
C ASP A 63 -0.36 7.95 12.58
N GLU A 64 0.54 7.07 12.11
CA GLU A 64 1.44 7.38 10.99
C GLU A 64 0.68 7.50 9.66
N LEU A 65 -0.36 6.68 9.46
CA LEU A 65 -1.10 6.63 8.20
C LEU A 65 -2.09 7.81 8.04
N PHE A 66 -2.83 8.14 9.10
CA PHE A 66 -3.90 9.13 9.08
C PHE A 66 -3.53 10.43 9.78
N GLY A 67 -2.53 10.43 10.66
CA GLY A 67 -2.26 11.57 11.54
C GLY A 67 -3.41 11.82 12.52
N ALA A 68 -3.43 13.03 13.08
CA ALA A 68 -4.36 13.41 14.14
C ALA A 68 -5.59 14.19 13.67
N ASP A 69 -5.79 14.42 12.36
CA ASP A 69 -6.80 15.37 11.88
C ASP A 69 -7.38 15.10 10.46
N GLN A 70 -6.97 14.04 9.76
CA GLN A 70 -7.50 13.75 8.42
C GLN A 70 -8.88 13.10 8.42
N LEU A 71 -9.23 12.40 9.50
CA LEU A 71 -10.52 11.75 9.66
C LEU A 71 -11.49 12.65 10.42
N THR A 72 -12.78 12.55 10.11
CA THR A 72 -13.84 13.23 10.86
C THR A 72 -13.87 12.70 12.29
N GLN A 73 -13.66 13.59 13.25
CA GLN A 73 -13.62 13.26 14.68
C GLN A 73 -14.88 13.71 15.41
N SER A 74 -15.20 13.00 16.48
CA SER A 74 -16.32 13.32 17.36
C SER A 74 -16.15 12.63 18.73
N PRO A 75 -16.76 13.15 19.80
CA PRO A 75 -16.90 12.40 21.05
C PRO A 75 -17.90 11.22 20.94
N LEU A 76 -18.62 11.08 19.84
CA LEU A 76 -19.60 10.01 19.58
C LEU A 76 -19.21 9.23 18.31
N PRO A 77 -19.13 7.88 18.38
CA PRO A 77 -18.53 7.09 17.30
C PRO A 77 -19.32 7.14 15.98
N PHE A 78 -20.64 7.25 16.03
CA PHE A 78 -21.49 7.29 14.83
C PHE A 78 -21.43 8.61 14.04
N LEU A 79 -20.68 9.59 14.55
CA LEU A 79 -20.40 10.87 13.89
C LEU A 79 -18.95 10.94 13.38
N CYS A 80 -18.14 9.90 13.56
CA CYS A 80 -16.78 9.84 13.07
C CYS A 80 -16.70 9.16 11.70
N ASP A 81 -15.61 9.39 10.98
CA ASP A 81 -15.19 8.42 9.97
C ASP A 81 -14.75 7.13 10.68
N VAL A 82 -15.02 5.99 10.05
CA VAL A 82 -14.74 4.65 10.60
C VAL A 82 -13.76 3.92 9.69
N VAL A 83 -12.74 3.34 10.28
CA VAL A 83 -11.78 2.44 9.62
C VAL A 83 -12.15 1.01 9.98
N HIS A 84 -12.46 0.17 9.00
CA HIS A 84 -12.77 -1.24 9.22
C HIS A 84 -11.66 -2.15 8.73
N PHE A 85 -11.11 -2.93 9.64
CA PHE A 85 -10.12 -3.96 9.38
C PHE A 85 -10.79 -5.32 9.34
N TYR A 86 -10.52 -6.06 8.27
CA TYR A 86 -10.95 -7.44 8.16
C TYR A 86 -9.84 -8.38 8.64
N ASN A 87 -10.12 -9.14 9.68
CA ASN A 87 -9.24 -10.21 10.14
C ASN A 87 -9.58 -11.49 9.37
N ALA A 88 -8.73 -11.82 8.39
CA ALA A 88 -8.91 -13.01 7.56
C ALA A 88 -8.76 -14.33 8.33
N ALA A 89 -8.05 -14.36 9.45
CA ALA A 89 -7.93 -15.57 10.27
C ALA A 89 -9.24 -15.92 10.97
N SER A 90 -9.94 -14.91 11.52
CA SER A 90 -11.22 -15.07 12.22
C SER A 90 -12.44 -14.78 11.34
N GLN A 91 -12.23 -14.34 10.09
CA GLN A 91 -13.26 -13.93 9.13
C GLN A 91 -14.22 -12.87 9.70
N SER A 92 -13.67 -11.91 10.47
CA SER A 92 -14.44 -10.91 11.21
C SER A 92 -13.90 -9.50 11.03
N TYR A 93 -14.74 -8.50 11.28
CA TYR A 93 -14.33 -7.10 11.27
C TYR A 93 -14.01 -6.57 12.66
N SER A 94 -13.02 -5.68 12.70
CA SER A 94 -12.81 -4.74 13.80
C SER A 94 -12.92 -3.33 13.24
N SER A 95 -13.53 -2.42 13.99
CA SER A 95 -13.82 -1.07 13.51
C SER A 95 -13.29 -0.04 14.50
N LEU A 96 -12.58 0.96 14.00
CA LEU A 96 -11.98 2.01 14.81
C LEU A 96 -12.37 3.38 14.28
N SER A 97 -12.49 4.34 15.18
CA SER A 97 -12.69 5.74 14.84
C SER A 97 -11.78 6.62 15.69
N GLN A 98 -11.45 7.78 15.16
CA GLN A 98 -10.66 8.76 15.86
C GLN A 98 -11.56 9.66 16.71
N LYS A 99 -11.20 9.85 17.98
CA LYS A 99 -11.85 10.82 18.87
C LYS A 99 -11.25 12.22 18.67
N THR A 100 -11.86 13.22 19.30
CA THR A 100 -11.37 14.61 19.30
C THR A 100 -10.03 14.81 20.00
N ASP A 101 -9.51 13.80 20.69
CA ASP A 101 -8.16 13.79 21.26
C ASP A 101 -7.08 13.34 20.25
N GLY A 102 -7.48 12.96 19.04
CA GLY A 102 -6.59 12.47 17.99
C GLY A 102 -6.25 10.98 18.09
N ASN A 103 -6.71 10.26 19.11
CA ASN A 103 -6.40 8.84 19.26
C ASN A 103 -7.49 7.94 18.64
N PHE A 104 -7.10 6.74 18.22
CA PHE A 104 -8.01 5.73 17.70
C PHE A 104 -8.61 4.86 18.81
N TYR A 105 -9.90 4.57 18.70
CA TYR A 105 -10.62 3.70 19.63
C TYR A 105 -11.50 2.74 18.85
N TYR A 106 -11.62 1.51 19.36
CA TYR A 106 -12.62 0.57 18.84
C TYR A 106 -14.03 1.13 19.02
N THR A 107 -14.85 1.05 17.98
CA THR A 107 -16.21 1.62 18.00
C THR A 107 -17.17 0.83 18.89
N ASP A 108 -16.90 -0.45 19.13
CA ASP A 108 -17.63 -1.31 20.07
C ASP A 108 -17.15 -1.18 21.54
N ASN A 109 -15.99 -0.53 21.75
CA ASN A 109 -15.42 -0.25 23.07
C ASN A 109 -15.02 1.22 23.21
N TRP A 110 -15.94 2.13 22.88
CA TRP A 110 -15.66 3.58 22.83
C TRP A 110 -15.23 4.19 24.16
N GLY A 111 -15.59 3.60 25.30
CA GLY A 111 -15.18 4.04 26.63
C GLY A 111 -13.84 3.47 27.11
N GLY A 112 -13.20 2.62 26.30
CA GLY A 112 -11.93 1.98 26.63
C GLY A 112 -10.69 2.83 26.35
N ASP A 113 -9.54 2.19 26.48
CA ASP A 113 -8.23 2.77 26.16
C ASP A 113 -8.03 2.92 24.64
N PRO A 114 -7.20 3.90 24.20
CA PRO A 114 -6.87 4.05 22.80
C PRO A 114 -6.09 2.83 22.26
N GLU A 115 -6.32 2.49 21.00
CA GLU A 115 -5.56 1.46 20.29
C GLU A 115 -4.30 2.09 19.68
N THR A 116 -3.13 1.64 20.12
CA THR A 116 -1.83 2.20 19.71
C THR A 116 -0.94 1.21 18.95
N ASN A 117 -1.33 -0.07 18.89
CA ASN A 117 -0.48 -1.13 18.37
C ASN A 117 -1.04 -1.75 17.08
N LEU A 118 -2.18 -1.27 16.59
CA LEU A 118 -2.70 -1.74 15.32
C LEU A 118 -1.84 -1.20 14.17
N THR A 119 -1.20 -2.12 13.45
CA THR A 119 -0.36 -1.82 12.31
C THR A 119 -0.97 -2.35 11.01
N ILE A 120 -0.60 -1.71 9.91
CA ILE A 120 -0.99 -2.06 8.55
C ILE A 120 0.28 -2.24 7.73
N LYS A 121 0.33 -3.32 6.96
CA LYS A 121 1.42 -3.63 6.05
C LYS A 121 1.05 -3.26 4.63
N ALA A 122 2.06 -2.92 3.84
CA ALA A 122 1.88 -2.81 2.42
C ALA A 122 1.37 -4.12 1.81
N GLY A 123 0.42 -4.01 0.89
CA GLY A 123 -0.31 -5.12 0.29
C GLY A 123 -1.59 -5.51 1.04
N GLN A 124 -1.86 -4.89 2.20
CA GLN A 124 -3.14 -5.05 2.91
C GLN A 124 -4.12 -3.94 2.55
N ALA A 125 -5.41 -4.24 2.69
CA ALA A 125 -6.48 -3.26 2.49
C ALA A 125 -7.43 -3.19 3.69
N PHE A 126 -8.16 -2.09 3.77
CA PHE A 126 -9.18 -1.82 4.78
C PHE A 126 -10.30 -0.97 4.18
N TRP A 127 -11.43 -0.88 4.86
CA TRP A 127 -12.51 0.04 4.46
C TRP A 127 -12.43 1.34 5.22
N LEU A 128 -12.72 2.44 4.54
CA LEU A 128 -13.07 3.72 5.16
C LEU A 128 -14.56 3.97 4.97
N GLN A 129 -15.24 4.42 6.01
CA GLN A 129 -16.65 4.77 5.98
C GLN A 129 -16.84 6.19 6.52
N SER A 130 -17.60 7.03 5.81
CA SER A 130 -18.02 8.32 6.37
C SER A 130 -19.14 8.15 7.39
N PRO A 131 -19.37 9.09 8.33
CA PRO A 131 -20.57 9.06 9.14
C PRO A 131 -21.81 9.28 8.27
N ALA A 132 -22.95 8.72 8.69
CA ALA A 132 -24.22 8.89 7.97
C ALA A 132 -24.65 10.36 7.84
N SER A 133 -24.16 11.22 8.74
CA SER A 133 -24.40 12.67 8.73
C SER A 133 -23.46 13.47 7.83
N ALA A 134 -22.43 12.85 7.23
CA ALA A 134 -21.52 13.56 6.33
C ALA A 134 -22.28 14.08 5.10
N SER A 135 -22.10 15.36 4.79
CA SER A 135 -22.68 16.03 3.62
C SER A 135 -21.70 16.21 2.46
N GLU A 136 -20.40 16.10 2.73
CA GLU A 136 -19.32 16.34 1.77
C GLU A 136 -18.37 15.14 1.73
N THR A 137 -17.69 14.96 0.60
CA THR A 137 -16.63 13.97 0.46
C THR A 137 -15.41 14.38 1.31
N ASN A 138 -14.92 13.48 2.15
CA ASN A 138 -13.64 13.66 2.83
C ASN A 138 -12.50 13.12 1.96
N ILE A 139 -11.40 13.87 1.82
CA ILE A 139 -10.20 13.43 1.09
C ILE A 139 -9.10 13.15 2.09
N VAL A 140 -8.73 11.88 2.19
CA VAL A 140 -7.63 11.41 3.03
C VAL A 140 -6.38 11.21 2.18
N VAL A 141 -5.22 11.61 2.70
CA VAL A 141 -3.92 11.38 2.09
C VAL A 141 -3.20 10.30 2.87
N LEU A 142 -2.99 9.16 2.22
CA LEU A 142 -2.12 8.12 2.75
C LEU A 142 -0.69 8.43 2.29
N SER A 143 0.25 8.39 3.21
CA SER A 143 1.67 8.61 2.91
C SER A 143 2.54 7.65 3.70
N GLY A 144 3.69 7.32 3.13
CA GLY A 144 4.71 6.51 3.78
C GLY A 144 5.91 6.32 2.88
N ASP A 145 6.84 5.47 3.30
CA ASP A 145 8.00 5.14 2.47
C ASP A 145 7.59 4.19 1.35
N ALA A 146 8.07 4.47 0.15
CA ALA A 146 7.98 3.54 -0.97
C ALA A 146 8.88 2.33 -0.70
N ILE A 147 8.37 1.14 -0.99
CA ILE A 147 9.12 -0.09 -0.78
C ILE A 147 10.18 -0.24 -1.88
N SER A 148 11.44 -0.21 -1.47
CA SER A 148 12.60 -0.43 -2.34
C SER A 148 13.08 -1.88 -2.37
N ALA A 149 12.55 -2.74 -1.49
CA ALA A 149 12.88 -4.16 -1.47
C ALA A 149 12.51 -4.82 -2.82
N PRO A 150 13.28 -5.81 -3.30
CA PRO A 150 13.03 -6.47 -4.58
C PRO A 150 11.75 -7.32 -4.59
N SER A 151 11.21 -7.62 -3.41
CA SER A 151 9.98 -8.39 -3.24
C SER A 151 9.29 -8.03 -1.93
N ASN A 152 7.98 -8.19 -1.87
CA ASN A 152 7.18 -8.07 -0.64
C ASN A 152 6.31 -9.32 -0.47
N SER A 153 6.13 -9.76 0.78
CA SER A 153 5.36 -10.96 1.10
C SER A 153 4.05 -10.61 1.80
N VAL A 154 2.94 -11.13 1.29
CA VAL A 154 1.61 -10.99 1.87
C VAL A 154 1.08 -12.39 2.21
N PHE A 155 0.82 -12.64 3.49
CA PHE A 155 0.20 -13.90 3.90
C PHE A 155 -1.31 -13.84 3.70
N LEU A 156 -1.85 -14.86 3.03
CA LEU A 156 -3.27 -15.02 2.75
C LEU A 156 -3.80 -16.24 3.49
N TYR A 157 -4.87 -16.04 4.26
CA TYR A 157 -5.60 -17.12 4.92
C TYR A 157 -6.56 -17.79 3.93
N SER A 158 -6.98 -19.02 4.22
CA SER A 158 -8.10 -19.61 3.48
C SER A 158 -9.38 -18.80 3.70
N GLY A 159 -10.18 -18.62 2.65
CA GLY A 159 -11.35 -17.75 2.64
C GLY A 159 -11.02 -16.34 2.16
N PHE A 160 -11.80 -15.37 2.60
CA PHE A 160 -11.63 -13.98 2.18
C PHE A 160 -10.40 -13.34 2.85
N ASN A 161 -9.74 -12.47 2.11
CA ASN A 161 -8.65 -11.60 2.53
C ASN A 161 -8.84 -10.24 1.84
N MET A 162 -8.41 -9.17 2.50
CA MET A 162 -8.36 -7.84 1.90
C MET A 162 -6.93 -7.56 1.44
N ILE A 163 -6.74 -7.31 0.15
CA ILE A 163 -5.43 -7.12 -0.48
C ILE A 163 -5.35 -5.78 -1.22
N SER A 164 -4.14 -5.33 -1.49
CA SER A 164 -3.86 -4.20 -2.37
C SER A 164 -2.53 -4.42 -3.11
N PRO A 165 -2.16 -3.56 -4.07
CA PRO A 165 -0.80 -3.58 -4.61
C PRO A 165 0.21 -3.42 -3.46
N PRO A 166 1.25 -4.26 -3.38
CA PRO A 166 2.23 -4.14 -2.30
C PRO A 166 3.26 -3.05 -2.57
N PHE A 167 3.42 -2.60 -3.81
CA PHE A 167 4.34 -1.52 -4.20
C PHE A 167 3.57 -0.26 -4.58
N SER A 168 4.28 0.86 -4.72
CA SER A 168 3.71 2.16 -5.12
C SER A 168 3.39 2.24 -6.63
N SER A 169 2.71 1.22 -7.15
CA SER A 169 2.26 1.06 -8.53
C SER A 169 0.95 0.30 -8.59
N ASP A 170 0.31 0.29 -9.76
CA ASP A 170 -0.78 -0.63 -10.03
C ASP A 170 -0.27 -2.09 -9.96
N LEU A 171 -1.17 -3.00 -9.62
CA LEU A 171 -0.96 -4.45 -9.67
C LEU A 171 -1.73 -5.01 -10.87
N THR A 172 -1.02 -5.59 -11.83
CA THR A 172 -1.61 -6.45 -12.86
C THR A 172 -1.53 -7.90 -12.36
N PRO A 173 -2.64 -8.61 -12.11
CA PRO A 173 -2.58 -9.97 -11.55
C PRO A 173 -1.79 -10.97 -12.39
N ASN A 174 -1.76 -10.80 -13.71
CA ASN A 174 -1.01 -11.67 -14.65
C ASN A 174 0.49 -11.34 -14.74
N ASP A 175 0.93 -10.20 -14.19
CA ASP A 175 2.37 -9.92 -14.05
C ASP A 175 2.98 -10.67 -12.84
N GLU A 176 2.14 -11.27 -12.00
CA GLU A 176 2.50 -11.99 -10.78
C GLU A 176 2.40 -13.51 -10.94
N ASN A 177 3.27 -14.25 -10.26
CA ASN A 177 3.26 -15.71 -10.28
C ASN A 177 2.57 -16.30 -9.04
N PHE A 178 1.24 -16.19 -8.99
CA PHE A 178 0.43 -16.66 -7.86
C PHE A 178 0.52 -18.18 -7.64
N LEU A 179 0.56 -19.00 -8.70
CA LEU A 179 0.69 -20.46 -8.56
C LEU A 179 2.01 -20.85 -7.88
N THR A 180 3.11 -20.20 -8.22
CA THR A 180 4.41 -20.46 -7.56
C THR A 180 4.39 -20.04 -6.09
N SER A 181 3.57 -19.05 -5.74
CA SER A 181 3.34 -18.63 -4.35
C SER A 181 2.45 -19.61 -3.56
N GLY A 182 1.78 -20.57 -4.23
CA GLY A 182 0.90 -21.56 -3.61
C GLY A 182 -0.59 -21.32 -3.80
N ALA A 183 -0.98 -20.38 -4.67
CA ALA A 183 -2.38 -20.17 -5.03
C ALA A 183 -2.98 -21.42 -5.73
N THR A 184 -4.30 -21.55 -5.67
CA THR A 184 -5.03 -22.69 -6.25
C THR A 184 -5.62 -22.32 -7.61
N GLY A 185 -5.02 -22.83 -8.69
CA GLY A 185 -5.58 -22.76 -10.04
C GLY A 185 -6.52 -23.92 -10.34
N SER A 186 -7.54 -23.70 -11.20
CA SER A 186 -8.51 -24.73 -11.57
C SER A 186 -9.03 -24.54 -13.01
N PRO A 187 -9.43 -25.61 -13.72
CA PRO A 187 -10.17 -25.47 -14.97
C PRO A 187 -11.63 -25.01 -14.75
N LEU A 188 -12.11 -24.96 -13.49
CA LEU A 188 -13.48 -24.56 -13.14
C LEU A 188 -13.46 -23.28 -12.29
N PRO A 189 -14.28 -22.26 -12.62
CA PRO A 189 -14.20 -20.93 -12.00
C PRO A 189 -14.60 -20.90 -10.51
N PHE A 190 -15.27 -21.93 -9.99
CA PHE A 190 -15.69 -22.01 -8.58
C PHE A 190 -14.71 -22.80 -7.70
N ALA A 191 -13.69 -23.42 -8.30
CA ALA A 191 -12.73 -24.29 -7.61
C ALA A 191 -11.30 -23.74 -7.63
N CYS A 192 -11.12 -22.47 -8.01
CA CYS A 192 -9.86 -21.74 -7.97
C CYS A 192 -9.94 -20.55 -7.02
N ASP A 193 -8.78 -19.97 -6.72
CA ASP A 193 -8.70 -18.70 -6.02
C ASP A 193 -9.30 -17.58 -6.86
N LEU A 194 -9.93 -16.60 -6.18
CA LEU A 194 -10.62 -15.48 -6.82
C LEU A 194 -10.03 -14.15 -6.38
N ILE A 195 -10.02 -13.18 -7.30
CA ILE A 195 -9.82 -11.76 -6.99
C ILE A 195 -11.11 -11.02 -7.30
N HIS A 196 -11.62 -10.26 -6.33
CA HIS A 196 -12.69 -9.30 -6.55
C HIS A 196 -12.11 -7.89 -6.50
N ALA A 197 -11.86 -7.31 -7.68
CA ALA A 197 -11.28 -5.99 -7.81
C ALA A 197 -12.39 -4.93 -7.88
N TRP A 198 -12.24 -3.85 -7.10
CA TRP A 198 -13.18 -2.74 -7.10
C TRP A 198 -12.95 -1.83 -8.32
N THR A 199 -14.00 -1.57 -9.08
CA THR A 199 -13.94 -0.77 -10.32
C THR A 199 -14.48 0.66 -10.16
N GLY A 200 -14.84 1.06 -8.94
CA GLY A 200 -15.51 2.33 -8.66
C GLY A 200 -17.04 2.27 -8.71
N SER A 201 -17.62 1.29 -9.42
CA SER A 201 -19.08 1.10 -9.51
C SER A 201 -19.55 -0.31 -9.11
N GLY A 202 -18.61 -1.22 -8.85
CA GLY A 202 -18.88 -2.57 -8.40
C GLY A 202 -17.61 -3.40 -8.34
N PHE A 203 -17.78 -4.71 -8.23
CA PHE A 203 -16.68 -5.66 -8.30
C PHE A 203 -16.71 -6.42 -9.62
N LEU A 204 -15.57 -6.49 -10.28
CA LEU A 204 -15.31 -7.57 -11.24
C LEU A 204 -14.67 -8.73 -10.50
N THR A 205 -14.85 -9.94 -11.01
CA THR A 205 -14.28 -11.15 -10.40
C THR A 205 -13.42 -11.90 -11.39
N LEU A 206 -12.15 -12.05 -11.04
CA LEU A 206 -11.16 -12.86 -11.75
C LEU A 206 -11.00 -14.20 -11.03
N GLY A 207 -10.74 -15.27 -11.78
CA GLY A 207 -10.35 -16.57 -11.23
C GLY A 207 -9.05 -17.07 -11.83
N LEU A 208 -8.24 -17.74 -11.02
CA LEU A 208 -6.94 -18.28 -11.42
C LEU A 208 -7.10 -19.64 -12.13
N LYS A 209 -6.59 -19.76 -13.35
CA LYS A 209 -6.60 -21.05 -14.07
C LYS A 209 -5.34 -21.86 -13.80
N THR A 210 -5.37 -23.12 -14.24
CA THR A 210 -4.25 -24.07 -14.11
C THR A 210 -3.03 -23.69 -14.96
N ASP A 211 -3.18 -22.79 -15.92
CA ASP A 211 -2.07 -22.22 -16.70
C ASP A 211 -1.31 -21.12 -15.95
N GLY A 212 -1.85 -20.64 -14.83
CA GLY A 212 -1.23 -19.59 -14.00
C GLY A 212 -1.76 -18.19 -14.29
N GLU A 213 -2.70 -18.04 -15.22
CA GLU A 213 -3.25 -16.76 -15.61
C GLU A 213 -4.62 -16.52 -14.97
N TRP A 214 -4.95 -15.25 -14.76
CA TRP A 214 -6.24 -14.79 -14.28
C TRP A 214 -7.19 -14.51 -15.44
N TYR A 215 -8.44 -14.96 -15.29
CA TYR A 215 -9.50 -14.79 -16.29
C TYR A 215 -10.75 -14.20 -15.65
N TYR A 216 -11.52 -13.43 -16.42
CA TYR A 216 -12.86 -13.03 -16.01
C TYR A 216 -13.72 -14.27 -15.77
N THR A 217 -14.29 -14.39 -14.56
CA THR A 217 -15.19 -15.51 -14.24
C THR A 217 -16.47 -15.52 -15.08
N SER A 218 -16.89 -14.35 -15.60
CA SER A 218 -17.99 -14.20 -16.54
C SER A 218 -17.67 -14.64 -17.96
N ASP A 219 -16.38 -14.76 -18.31
CA ASP A 219 -15.91 -15.21 -19.64
C ASP A 219 -14.77 -16.22 -19.49
N TRP A 220 -15.08 -17.35 -18.84
CA TRP A 220 -14.08 -18.36 -18.49
C TRP A 220 -13.46 -19.06 -19.70
N ALA A 221 -14.07 -19.00 -20.88
CA ALA A 221 -13.53 -19.56 -22.12
C ALA A 221 -12.72 -18.54 -22.94
N GLY A 222 -12.70 -17.26 -22.51
CA GLY A 222 -12.00 -16.17 -23.18
C GLY A 222 -10.49 -16.17 -22.96
N SER A 223 -9.88 -15.03 -23.28
CA SER A 223 -8.45 -14.76 -23.07
C SER A 223 -8.14 -14.36 -21.63
N PRO A 224 -6.87 -14.46 -21.19
CA PRO A 224 -6.42 -13.88 -19.93
C PRO A 224 -6.83 -12.41 -19.78
N ALA A 225 -7.07 -11.99 -18.54
CA ALA A 225 -7.44 -10.62 -18.19
C ALA A 225 -6.22 -9.69 -18.09
N ASP A 226 -5.37 -9.66 -19.13
CA ASP A 226 -4.07 -8.96 -19.12
C ASP A 226 -4.18 -7.44 -18.95
N SER A 227 -5.34 -6.85 -19.27
CA SER A 227 -5.56 -5.42 -19.08
C SER A 227 -6.02 -5.06 -17.67
N GLU A 228 -6.36 -6.04 -16.84
CA GLU A 228 -7.00 -5.81 -15.56
C GLU A 228 -5.99 -5.40 -14.49
N LYS A 229 -6.36 -4.40 -13.69
CA LYS A 229 -5.46 -3.80 -12.71
C LYS A 229 -6.18 -3.50 -11.42
N ILE A 230 -5.51 -3.80 -10.31
CA ILE A 230 -5.83 -3.19 -9.03
C ILE A 230 -4.99 -1.91 -8.93
N ALA A 231 -5.67 -0.77 -9.02
CA ALA A 231 -5.00 0.53 -9.04
C ALA A 231 -4.28 0.84 -7.72
N LEU A 232 -3.23 1.65 -7.79
CA LEU A 232 -2.58 2.21 -6.61
C LEU A 232 -3.60 2.90 -5.67
N GLY A 233 -3.50 2.66 -4.36
CA GLY A 233 -4.39 3.20 -3.34
C GLY A 233 -5.75 2.50 -3.24
N VAL A 234 -6.05 1.57 -4.14
CA VAL A 234 -7.31 0.81 -4.16
C VAL A 234 -7.08 -0.58 -3.57
N GLY A 235 -7.99 -1.00 -2.69
CA GLY A 235 -8.01 -2.37 -2.19
C GLY A 235 -8.90 -3.28 -3.04
N GLY A 236 -8.76 -4.58 -2.81
CA GLY A 236 -9.59 -5.63 -3.40
C GLY A 236 -9.79 -6.77 -2.40
N TRP A 237 -10.67 -7.71 -2.77
CA TRP A 237 -10.79 -8.96 -2.05
C TRP A 237 -10.06 -10.07 -2.76
N TYR A 238 -9.45 -10.95 -1.99
CA TYR A 238 -8.90 -12.22 -2.46
C TYR A 238 -9.61 -13.36 -1.73
N GLU A 239 -10.19 -14.31 -2.47
CA GLU A 239 -10.78 -15.52 -1.90
C GLU A 239 -9.85 -16.71 -2.16
N ALA A 240 -9.09 -17.11 -1.13
CA ALA A 240 -8.12 -18.20 -1.23
C ALA A 240 -8.75 -19.54 -0.87
N LYS A 241 -8.54 -20.58 -1.69
CA LYS A 241 -8.98 -21.94 -1.40
C LYS A 241 -8.11 -22.62 -0.34
N SER A 242 -6.86 -22.20 -0.20
CA SER A 242 -5.98 -22.58 0.90
C SER A 242 -5.09 -21.41 1.32
N GLY A 243 -4.53 -21.44 2.53
CA GLY A 243 -3.65 -20.38 2.99
C GLY A 243 -2.25 -20.51 2.38
N PHE A 244 -1.65 -19.38 1.97
CA PHE A 244 -0.33 -19.33 1.35
C PHE A 244 0.32 -17.95 1.54
N THR A 245 1.59 -17.81 1.15
CA THR A 245 2.30 -16.53 1.14
C THR A 245 2.48 -16.07 -0.29
N TRP A 246 1.73 -15.03 -0.67
CA TRP A 246 1.93 -14.35 -1.95
C TRP A 246 3.23 -13.56 -1.90
N LEU A 247 4.16 -13.90 -2.80
CA LEU A 247 5.39 -13.16 -3.01
C LEU A 247 5.23 -12.29 -4.25
N SER A 248 5.11 -10.98 -4.05
CA SER A 248 5.05 -10.01 -5.15
C SER A 248 6.42 -9.45 -5.47
N THR A 249 6.71 -9.31 -6.76
CA THR A 249 8.01 -8.81 -7.24
C THR A 249 7.97 -7.30 -7.45
N ASN A 250 9.01 -6.60 -7.00
CA ASN A 250 9.13 -5.18 -7.27
C ASN A 250 9.64 -4.96 -8.69
N HIS A 251 8.73 -4.68 -9.62
CA HIS A 251 9.08 -4.40 -11.01
C HIS A 251 9.88 -3.10 -11.21
N TYR A 252 10.05 -2.29 -10.16
CA TYR A 252 10.74 -1.00 -10.18
C TYR A 252 12.09 -1.01 -9.44
N SER A 253 12.54 -2.16 -8.92
CA SER A 253 13.79 -2.25 -8.12
C SER A 253 15.02 -1.71 -8.86
N ASN A 254 15.05 -1.85 -10.19
CA ASN A 254 16.19 -1.44 -11.02
C ASN A 254 16.27 0.07 -11.26
N LEU A 255 15.27 0.85 -10.80
CA LEU A 255 15.28 2.31 -10.91
C LEU A 255 16.01 2.99 -9.73
N PHE A 256 16.43 2.23 -8.73
CA PHE A 256 17.02 2.73 -7.49
C PHE A 256 18.51 2.40 -7.33
N GLU A 257 19.14 1.79 -8.34
CA GLU A 257 20.60 1.58 -8.45
C GLU A 257 21.30 2.75 -9.17
#